data_AF-A0A484NQD7-F1
#
_entry.id   AF-A0A484NQD7-F1
#
_cell.length_a   1.000
_cell.length_b   1.000
_cell.length_c   1.000
_cell.angle_alpha   90.00
_cell.angle_beta   90.00
_cell.angle_gamma   90.00
#
_symmetry.space_group_name_H-M   'P 1'
#
loop_
_entity.id
_entity.type
_entity.pdbx_description
1 polymer ?
#
loop_
_entity_poly.entity_id
_entity_poly.type
_entity_poly.pdbx_seq_one_letter_code
_entity_poly.pdbx_strand_id
1 'polypeptide(L)' 'MGLVAEVDRILRPEGKIIVRDRVDIISELENIFKSMHYEVRMTYSKDKEGLLCVQKTMWRPEGYETLVYAIA' A
#
# COMPACT_ATOMS: atom_id res chain seq x y z
N MET A 1 1.18 -11.05 -7.80
CA MET A 1 0.57 -10.21 -6.74
C MET A 1 0.91 -10.59 -5.28
N GLY A 2 1.62 -11.70 -4.99
CA GLY A 2 1.91 -12.09 -3.60
C GLY A 2 2.81 -11.11 -2.81
N LEU A 3 3.72 -10.40 -3.48
CA LEU A 3 4.65 -9.47 -2.83
C LEU A 3 3.95 -8.45 -1.93
N VAL A 4 2.94 -7.74 -2.46
CA VAL A 4 2.27 -6.66 -1.74
C VAL A 4 1.50 -7.19 -0.53
N ALA A 5 0.87 -8.37 -0.66
CA ALA A 5 0.16 -9.01 0.43
C ALA A 5 1.10 -9.42 1.58
N GLU A 6 2.27 -10.01 1.27
CA GLU A 6 3.26 -10.37 2.29
C GLU A 6 3.84 -9.13 2.98
N VAL A 7 4.14 -8.08 2.20
CA VAL A 7 4.60 -6.79 2.74
C VAL A 7 3.54 -6.17 3.65
N ASP A 8 2.26 -6.23 3.29
CA ASP A 8 1.17 -5.72 4.11
C ASP A 8 1.09 -6.47 5.45
N ARG A 9 1.25 -7.80 5.46
CA ARG A 9 1.26 -8.58 6.71
C ARG A 9 2.43 -8.24 7.63
N ILE A 10 3.58 -7.85 7.07
CA ILE A 10 4.79 -7.54 7.84
C ILE A 10 4.77 -6.10 8.37
N LEU A 11 4.37 -5.13 7.55
CA LEU A 11 4.44 -3.71 7.92
C LEU A 11 3.33 -3.32 8.90
N ARG A 12 3.74 -2.65 9.99
CA ARG A 12 2.84 -1.90 10.87
C ARG A 12 2.58 -0.51 10.28
N PRO A 13 1.51 0.20 10.71
CA PRO A 13 1.31 1.61 10.35
C PRO A 13 2.58 2.43 10.59
N GLU A 14 2.82 3.45 9.75
CA GLU A 14 4.05 4.25 9.66
C GLU A 14 5.27 3.54 9.06
N GLY A 15 5.22 2.20 8.95
CA GLY A 15 6.22 1.40 8.26
C GLY A 15 6.31 1.76 6.78
N LYS A 16 7.53 1.74 6.23
CA LYS A 16 7.82 2.12 4.85
C LYS A 16 8.37 0.93 4.07
N ILE A 17 8.06 0.88 2.78
CA ILE A 17 8.73 0.02 1.83
C ILE A 17 9.31 0.87 0.71
N ILE A 18 10.54 0.54 0.32
CA ILE A 18 11.24 1.13 -0.81
C ILE A 18 11.47 0.01 -1.83
N VAL A 19 10.95 0.20 -3.04
CA VAL A 19 11.07 -0.76 -4.14
C VAL A 19 11.84 -0.11 -5.27
N ARG A 20 12.84 -0.81 -5.81
CA ARG A 20 13.56 -0.42 -7.03
C ARG A 20 13.37 -1.52 -8.07
N ASP A 21 12.76 -1.17 -9.20
CA ASP A 21 12.49 -2.11 -10.30
C ASP A 21 12.35 -1.30 -11.60
N ARG A 22 11.89 -1.92 -12.68
CA ARG A 22 11.57 -1.26 -13.94
C ARG A 22 10.40 -0.29 -13.77
N VAL A 23 10.37 0.75 -14.59
CA VAL A 23 9.36 1.82 -14.50
C VAL A 23 7.93 1.30 -14.65
N ASP A 24 7.71 0.29 -15.50
CA ASP A 24 6.41 -0.36 -15.68
C ASP A 24 5.92 -1.04 -14.38
N ILE A 25 6.80 -1.77 -13.69
CA ILE A 25 6.48 -2.42 -12.41
C ILE A 25 6.22 -1.39 -11.32
N ILE A 26 7.01 -0.32 -11.27
CA ILE A 26 6.83 0.76 -10.29
C ILE A 26 5.45 1.43 -10.45
N SER A 27 5.01 1.66 -11.68
CA SER A 27 3.70 2.24 -11.95
C SER A 27 2.55 1.30 -11.54
N GLU A 28 2.69 -0.01 -11.78
CA GLU A 28 1.73 -1.01 -11.32
C GLU A 28 1.65 -1.06 -9.78
N LEU A 29 2.80 -1.11 -9.10
CA LEU A 29 2.87 -1.14 -7.64
C LEU A 29 2.28 0.13 -7.01
N GLU A 30 2.56 1.30 -7.58
CA GLU A 30 2.01 2.56 -7.08
C GLU A 30 0.46 2.53 -7.09
N ASN A 31 -0.15 2.02 -8.16
CA ASN A 31 -1.60 1.88 -8.25
C ASN A 31 -2.16 0.90 -7.21
N ILE A 32 -1.50 -0.24 -7.01
CA ILE A 32 -1.90 -1.22 -5.99
C ILE A 32 -1.82 -0.59 -4.58
N PHE A 33 -0.69 0.03 -4.23
CA PHE A 33 -0.51 0.64 -2.91
C PHE A 33 -1.53 1.76 -2.64
N LYS A 34 -1.83 2.61 -3.64
CA LYS A 34 -2.91 3.62 -3.51
C LYS A 34 -4.27 2.99 -3.23
N SER A 35 -4.60 1.89 -3.92
CA SER A 35 -5.86 1.16 -3.70
C SER A 35 -5.98 0.56 -2.30
N MET A 36 -4.83 0.26 -1.66
CA MET A 36 -4.76 -0.24 -0.28
C MET A 36 -4.63 0.89 0.74
N HIS A 37 -4.85 2.14 0.34
CA HIS A 37 -4.74 3.33 1.18
C HIS A 37 -3.34 3.61 1.74
N TYR A 38 -2.28 3.04 1.15
CA TYR A 38 -0.92 3.45 1.47
C TYR A 38 -0.65 4.86 0.93
N GLU A 39 0.23 5.59 1.60
CA GLU A 39 0.66 6.92 1.19
C GLU A 39 1.93 6.84 0.34
N VAL A 40 1.90 7.43 -0.86
CA VAL A 40 3.09 7.55 -1.72
C VAL A 40 3.94 8.70 -1.22
N ARG A 41 5.14 8.39 -0.71
CA ARG A 41 6.08 9.38 -0.18
C ARG A 41 7.03 9.91 -1.25
N MET A 42 7.42 9.05 -2.19
CA MET A 42 8.33 9.43 -3.28
C MET A 42 8.21 8.42 -4.43
N THR A 43 8.13 8.92 -5.65
CA THR A 43 8.33 8.14 -6.87
C THR A 43 9.42 8.83 -7.69
N TYR A 44 10.43 8.07 -8.10
CA TYR A 44 11.52 8.54 -8.95
C TYR A 44 11.73 7.58 -10.11
N SER A 45 12.08 8.08 -11.28
CA SER A 45 12.46 7.25 -12.42
C SER A 45 13.65 7.85 -13.15
N LYS A 46 14.54 6.97 -13.61
CA LYS A 46 15.66 7.32 -14.46
C LYS A 46 15.92 6.18 -15.44
N ASP A 47 15.97 6.52 -16.72
CA ASP A 47 16.12 5.57 -17.82
C ASP A 47 15.02 4.49 -17.78
N LYS A 48 15.39 3.23 -17.52
CA LYS A 48 14.45 2.09 -17.44
C LYS A 48 14.20 1.62 -16.00
N GLU A 49 14.79 2.27 -15.01
CA GLU A 49 14.62 1.94 -13.60
C GLU A 49 13.79 3.01 -12.89
N GLY A 50 12.96 2.58 -11.95
CA GLY A 50 12.21 3.41 -11.03
C GLY A 50 12.45 3.01 -9.59
N LEU A 51 12.14 3.95 -8.71
CA LEU A 51 12.21 3.83 -7.26
C LEU A 51 10.89 4.34 -6.67
N LEU A 52 10.26 3.54 -5.83
CA LEU A 52 9.02 3.86 -5.15
C LEU A 52 9.21 3.75 -3.64
N CYS A 53 8.84 4.78 -2.90
CA CYS A 53 8.74 4.78 -1.45
C CYS A 53 7.28 5.01 -1.07
N VAL A 54 6.68 4.03 -0.39
CA VAL A 54 5.33 4.14 0.16
C VAL A 54 5.33 3.85 1.65
N GLN A 55 4.38 4.46 2.35
CA GLN A 55 4.17 4.31 3.78
C GLN A 55 2.82 3.67 4.05
N LYS A 56 2.80 2.64 4.90
CA LYS A 56 1.55 2.04 5.39
C LYS A 56 0.82 3.03 6.29
N THR A 57 -0.42 3.33 5.95
CA THR A 57 -1.30 4.16 6.79
C THR A 57 -2.08 3.27 7.75
N MET A 58 -2.65 3.88 8.80
CA MET A 58 -3.66 3.22 9.59
C MET A 58 -5.01 3.34 8.86
N TRP A 59 -5.38 2.31 8.11
CA TRP A 59 -6.67 2.29 7.41
C TRP A 59 -7.68 1.37 8.10
N ARG A 60 -8.87 1.92 8.38
CA ARG A 60 -10.07 1.20 8.83
C ARG A 60 -11.29 1.88 8.17
N PRO A 61 -12.32 1.13 7.75
CA PRO A 61 -13.58 1.73 7.33
C PRO A 61 -14.20 2.53 8.49
N GLU A 62 -14.66 3.74 8.21
CA GLU A 62 -15.30 4.60 9.22
C GLU A 62 -16.76 4.22 9.49
N GLY A 63 -17.42 3.57 8.52
CA GLY A 63 -18.78 3.07 8.68
C GLY A 63 -18.82 1.83 9.55
N TYR A 64 -19.43 1.93 10.72
CA TYR A 64 -19.85 0.76 11.48
C TYR A 64 -21.27 0.39 11.04
N GLU A 65 -21.48 -0.84 10.60
CA GLU A 65 -22.82 -1.41 10.51
C GLU A 65 -23.15 -2.07 11.84
N THR A 66 -24.13 -1.50 12.54
CA THR A 66 -24.67 -2.10 13.75
C THR A 66 -25.49 -3.33 13.37
N LEU A 67 -24.91 -4.51 13.57
CA LEU A 67 -25.57 -5.79 13.34
C LEU A 67 -26.57 -6.04 14.47
N VAL A 68 -27.85 -5.73 14.23
CA VAL A 68 -28.93 -5.80 15.24
C VAL A 68 -29.03 -7.18 15.91
N TYR A 69 -28.67 -8.26 15.20
CA TYR A 69 -28.66 -9.61 15.75
C TYR A 69 -27.47 -9.91 16.69
N ALA A 70 -26.40 -9.11 16.66
CA ALA A 70 -25.18 -9.32 17.44
C ALA A 70 -25.20 -8.58 18.80
N ILE A 71 -26.29 -7.87 19.10
CA ILE A 71 -26.48 -7.04 20.31
C ILE A 71 -27.58 -7.62 21.22
N ALA A 72 -28.16 -8.76 20.84
CA ALA A 72 -29.22 -9.47 21.57
C ALA A 72 -28.65 -10.59 22.44
#